data_AF-A0A1P8WDE9-F1
#
_entry.id   AF-A0A1P8WDE9-F1
#
_cell.length_a   1.000
_cell.length_b   1.000
_cell.length_c   1.000
_cell.angle_alpha   90.00
_cell.angle_beta   90.00
_cell.angle_gamma   90.00
#
_symmetry.space_group_name_H-M   'P 1'
#
loop_
_entity.id
_entity.type
_entity.pdbx_description
1 polymer ?
#
loop_
_entity_poly.entity_id
_entity_poly.type
_entity_poly.pdbx_seq_one_letter_code
_entity_poly.pdbx_strand_id
1 'polypeptide(L)'
;MSQVEPQNPPSTPASPPVRQPAVPRKMLLLTGMAVSIIVFAFAFNSQIEDMLSIGLDTVMFASAIGVMLLLLLWVGWFMIFSRWKWWQRLSASAIAMALPFAFLAIFRPVNGGDATFVRLEPIWAARPEVPPADIELTDASVDLLTETPQDFPRFLGPDQNGIVATDFVIDADQFSDMEPLWRQPIGKGWAGFVARNGFAVTMEQRQDQECVTCYEIETGKLQWMYQHAARHRDAMNMGRTGPRSTPTIFDGKVYAVGAVGNFVCLNGSDGTVAWQVDLNELLGLEIASMPDSEGLDVHYESNSKLAWGRSGSPLIFGDLVIVPGGGPTEGDKSTLLAFDRNSGSLVWRSGDEMIAYGSPVLATVAGVEQILLTGETKVMGFRPDNGEMLWSWPRPGKSDGYANTSQVTVVNDNQVLASKGYSDGGGLLITLHDEGDSVRPEKEWFNTRSLKTKLTSPVVYEGHAYSLSNGFLECARLTDGDRIWKARGRFGHGQILLVNDQLLIHGESGSLYLVNPTPEAYDKLGECSTIDGVCWNTLCLYGNRLLVRSELEAACFELPVK
;
A
#
# COMPACT_ATOMS: atom_id res chain seq x y z
N MET A 1 95.95 -2.82 52.73
CA MET A 1 95.16 -1.58 52.56
C MET A 1 94.53 -1.62 51.17
N SER A 2 93.20 -1.59 51.16
CA SER A 2 92.25 -1.34 50.06
C SER A 2 92.50 -1.91 48.66
N GLN A 3 91.65 -2.86 48.27
CA GLN A 3 91.27 -3.13 46.89
C GLN A 3 90.51 -1.92 46.30
N VAL A 4 90.68 -1.66 45.01
CA VAL A 4 89.82 -0.80 44.20
C VAL A 4 89.57 -1.53 42.88
N GLU A 5 88.31 -1.92 42.69
CA GLU A 5 87.76 -2.52 41.47
C GLU A 5 87.08 -1.41 40.64
N PRO A 6 87.09 -1.44 39.29
CA PRO A 6 86.57 -0.36 38.48
C PRO A 6 85.02 -0.35 38.43
N GLN A 7 84.45 0.84 38.52
CA GLN A 7 83.01 1.11 38.53
C GLN A 7 82.35 0.91 37.16
N ASN A 8 81.19 0.24 37.17
CA ASN A 8 80.22 0.24 36.07
C ASN A 8 79.39 1.55 36.05
N PRO A 9 78.90 2.02 34.89
CA PRO A 9 78.11 3.23 34.78
C PRO A 9 76.67 3.04 35.34
N PRO A 10 75.98 4.14 35.72
CA PRO A 10 74.70 4.06 36.42
C PRO A 10 73.58 3.58 35.51
N SER A 11 72.80 2.61 36.01
CA SER A 11 71.57 2.14 35.40
C SER A 11 70.47 3.21 35.45
N THR A 12 69.92 3.55 34.29
CA THR A 12 68.67 4.32 34.13
C THR A 12 67.51 3.63 34.85
N PRO A 13 66.65 4.35 35.60
CA PRO A 13 65.47 3.75 36.21
C PRO A 13 64.44 3.37 35.14
N ALA A 14 64.04 2.10 35.12
CA ALA A 14 62.97 1.60 34.26
C ALA A 14 61.65 2.32 34.58
N SER A 15 60.98 2.83 33.54
CA SER A 15 59.63 3.41 33.63
C SER A 15 58.64 2.36 34.14
N PRO A 16 57.68 2.71 35.02
CA PRO A 16 56.69 1.74 35.50
C PRO A 16 55.78 1.33 34.32
N PRO A 17 55.29 0.07 34.29
CA PRO A 17 54.42 -0.37 33.21
C PRO A 17 53.10 0.40 33.27
N VAL A 18 52.71 0.99 32.15
CA VAL A 18 51.39 1.61 31.97
C VAL A 18 50.33 0.51 32.09
N ARG A 19 49.60 0.48 33.22
CA ARG A 19 48.42 -0.37 33.37
C ARG A 19 47.35 0.11 32.42
N GLN A 20 47.11 -0.62 31.34
CA GLN A 20 45.90 -0.46 30.55
C GLN A 20 44.68 -0.75 31.45
N PRO A 21 43.63 0.09 31.45
CA PRO A 21 42.44 -0.17 32.24
C PRO A 21 41.78 -1.45 31.74
N ALA A 22 41.85 -2.51 32.54
CA ALA A 22 41.16 -3.75 32.26
C ALA A 22 39.65 -3.48 32.33
N VAL A 23 38.98 -3.49 31.17
CA VAL A 23 37.51 -3.50 31.11
C VAL A 23 37.06 -4.74 31.89
N PRO A 24 36.25 -4.59 32.96
CA PRO A 24 35.92 -5.73 33.81
C PRO A 24 35.19 -6.78 32.96
N ARG A 25 35.74 -8.00 32.88
CA ARG A 25 35.19 -9.13 32.09
C ARG A 25 33.68 -9.36 32.31
N LYS A 26 33.16 -9.02 33.50
CA LYS A 26 31.74 -9.10 33.85
C LYS A 26 30.86 -8.08 33.10
N MET A 27 31.42 -6.92 32.74
CA MET A 27 30.72 -5.86 31.99
C MET A 27 30.60 -6.26 30.52
N LEU A 28 31.67 -6.77 29.89
CA LEU A 28 31.62 -7.34 28.54
C LEU A 28 30.61 -8.50 28.42
N LEU A 29 30.54 -9.36 29.44
CA LEU A 29 29.56 -10.45 29.50
C LEU A 29 28.10 -9.94 29.59
N LEU A 30 27.84 -8.91 30.40
CA LEU A 30 26.51 -8.33 30.55
C LEU A 30 26.07 -7.52 29.33
N THR A 31 26.97 -6.75 28.72
CA THR A 31 26.67 -6.03 27.46
C THR A 31 26.45 -7.02 26.33
N GLY A 32 27.27 -8.08 26.24
CA GLY A 32 27.06 -9.18 25.31
C GLY A 32 25.72 -9.88 25.52
N MET A 33 25.32 -10.14 26.77
CA MET A 33 24.04 -10.77 27.08
C MET A 33 22.86 -9.86 26.76
N ALA A 34 22.95 -8.55 27.01
CA ALA A 34 21.92 -7.58 26.64
C ALA A 34 21.77 -7.45 25.12
N VAL A 35 22.88 -7.38 24.38
CA VAL A 35 22.85 -7.37 22.90
C VAL A 35 22.28 -8.69 22.38
N SER A 36 22.68 -9.83 22.92
CA SER A 36 22.13 -11.14 22.54
C SER A 36 20.64 -11.28 22.87
N ILE A 37 20.16 -10.70 23.97
CA ILE A 37 18.73 -10.68 24.32
C ILE A 37 17.96 -9.77 23.38
N ILE A 38 18.52 -8.63 22.97
CA ILE A 38 17.90 -7.73 21.98
C ILE A 38 17.84 -8.42 20.61
N VAL A 39 18.94 -9.04 20.17
CA VAL A 39 18.99 -9.81 18.92
C VAL A 39 18.05 -11.01 18.97
N PHE A 40 17.99 -11.71 20.10
CA PHE A 40 17.08 -12.83 20.30
C PHE A 40 15.62 -12.36 20.34
N ALA A 41 15.31 -11.26 21.01
CA ALA A 41 13.97 -10.67 21.01
C ALA A 41 13.55 -10.26 19.59
N PHE A 42 14.46 -9.71 18.78
CA PHE A 42 14.20 -9.34 17.38
C PHE A 42 13.98 -10.56 16.48
N ALA A 43 14.81 -11.61 16.63
CA ALA A 43 14.67 -12.86 15.90
C ALA A 43 13.41 -13.63 16.32
N PHE A 44 13.10 -13.65 17.62
CA PHE A 44 11.94 -14.29 18.21
C PHE A 44 10.64 -13.52 17.88
N ASN A 45 10.71 -12.20 17.66
CA ASN A 45 9.60 -11.38 17.21
C ASN A 45 9.02 -11.86 15.88
N SER A 46 9.90 -12.17 14.92
CA SER A 46 9.50 -12.67 13.61
C SER A 46 8.79 -14.02 13.69
N GLN A 47 9.11 -14.83 14.70
CA GLN A 47 8.47 -16.13 14.92
C GLN A 47 7.19 -16.05 15.76
N ILE A 48 7.07 -15.05 16.65
CA ILE A 48 5.86 -14.83 17.46
C ILE A 48 4.67 -14.38 16.60
N GLU A 49 4.90 -13.54 15.58
CA GLU A 49 3.84 -13.12 14.64
C GLU A 49 3.17 -14.35 14.01
N ASP A 50 3.99 -15.31 13.57
CA ASP A 50 3.54 -16.58 13.00
C ASP A 50 2.87 -17.51 14.05
N MET A 51 3.33 -17.47 15.32
CA MET A 51 2.89 -18.43 16.35
C MET A 51 1.64 -17.99 17.14
N LEU A 52 1.45 -16.69 17.35
CA LEU A 52 0.40 -16.18 18.25
C LEU A 52 -0.68 -15.34 17.56
N SER A 53 -0.60 -15.06 16.26
CA SER A 53 -1.60 -14.25 15.54
C SER A 53 -1.87 -12.86 16.15
N ILE A 54 -0.93 -12.35 16.93
CA ILE A 54 -1.00 -11.03 17.58
C ILE A 54 -0.70 -9.96 16.51
N GLY A 55 -1.49 -8.88 16.50
CA GLY A 55 -1.27 -7.75 15.60
C GLY A 55 0.10 -7.10 15.82
N LEU A 56 0.76 -6.71 14.74
CA LEU A 56 2.11 -6.14 14.74
C LEU A 56 2.24 -4.95 15.70
N ASP A 57 1.20 -4.11 15.80
CA ASP A 57 1.16 -2.95 16.70
C ASP A 57 1.33 -3.33 18.18
N THR A 58 0.73 -4.44 18.61
CA THR A 58 0.81 -4.93 19.99
C THR A 58 2.22 -5.44 20.29
N VAL A 59 2.82 -6.11 19.32
CA VAL A 59 4.17 -6.65 19.42
C VAL A 59 5.21 -5.52 19.48
N MET A 60 5.04 -4.49 18.64
CA MET A 60 5.90 -3.31 18.62
C MET A 60 5.80 -2.49 19.91
N PHE A 61 4.58 -2.27 20.41
CA PHE A 61 4.34 -1.58 21.67
C PHE A 61 4.94 -2.34 22.86
N ALA A 62 4.73 -3.66 22.94
CA ALA A 62 5.31 -4.50 23.99
C ALA A 62 6.85 -4.51 23.93
N SER A 63 7.42 -4.52 22.72
CA SER A 63 8.88 -4.45 22.51
C SER A 63 9.47 -3.12 22.98
N ALA A 64 8.83 -1.99 22.64
CA ALA A 64 9.25 -0.66 23.09
C ALA A 64 9.20 -0.52 24.62
N ILE A 65 8.12 -1.01 25.26
CA ILE A 65 8.01 -1.06 26.72
C ILE A 65 9.10 -1.96 27.31
N GLY A 66 9.35 -3.13 26.72
CA GLY A 66 10.39 -4.06 27.15
C GLY A 66 11.78 -3.42 27.15
N VAL A 67 12.15 -2.73 26.06
CA VAL A 67 13.43 -2.01 25.95
C VAL A 67 13.53 -0.91 27.00
N MET A 68 12.46 -0.13 27.22
CA MET A 68 12.45 0.94 28.23
C MET A 68 12.58 0.38 29.66
N LEU A 69 11.88 -0.71 29.98
CA LEU A 69 11.99 -1.39 31.27
C LEU A 69 13.40 -1.94 31.50
N LEU A 70 14.02 -2.55 30.49
CA LEU A 70 15.40 -3.02 30.58
C LEU A 70 16.39 -1.86 30.81
N LEU A 71 16.19 -0.72 30.14
CA LEU A 71 17.00 0.48 30.37
C LEU A 71 16.84 1.00 31.81
N LEU A 72 15.62 1.06 32.32
CA LEU A 72 15.33 1.47 33.71
C LEU A 72 15.95 0.51 34.72
N LEU A 73 15.86 -0.80 34.49
CA LEU A 73 16.49 -1.81 35.34
C LEU A 73 18.02 -1.68 35.31
N TRP A 74 18.61 -1.42 34.14
CA TRP A 74 20.04 -1.20 34.01
C TRP A 74 20.49 0.08 34.74
N VAL A 75 19.75 1.18 34.59
CA VAL A 75 19.99 2.45 35.31
C VAL A 75 19.88 2.24 36.82
N GLY A 76 18.83 1.55 37.29
CA GLY A 76 18.64 1.24 38.70
C GLY A 76 19.78 0.40 39.27
N TRP A 77 20.19 -0.65 38.53
CA TRP A 77 21.35 -1.46 38.89
C TRP A 77 22.63 -0.63 38.95
N PHE A 78 22.88 0.19 37.92
CA PHE A 78 24.06 1.03 37.83
C PHE A 78 24.13 2.07 38.95
N MET A 79 23.00 2.66 39.33
CA MET A 79 22.91 3.60 40.45
C MET A 79 23.28 2.94 41.78
N ILE A 80 22.86 1.70 42.01
CA ILE A 80 23.05 0.98 43.28
C ILE A 80 24.43 0.32 43.38
N PHE A 81 24.85 -0.40 42.34
CA PHE A 81 25.99 -1.33 42.41
C PHE A 81 27.28 -0.81 41.76
N SER A 82 27.24 0.31 41.04
CA SER A 82 28.45 0.90 40.44
C SER A 82 29.44 1.38 41.51
N ARG A 83 30.74 1.37 41.21
CA ARG A 83 31.80 1.93 42.07
C ARG A 83 32.11 3.40 41.76
N TRP A 84 31.39 3.99 40.82
CA TRP A 84 31.57 5.38 40.40
C TRP A 84 31.11 6.35 41.49
N LYS A 85 31.59 7.60 41.46
CA LYS A 85 31.06 8.65 42.36
C LYS A 85 29.61 8.94 42.02
N TRP A 86 28.80 9.33 43.01
CA TRP A 86 27.34 9.50 42.85
C TRP A 86 26.97 10.45 41.70
N TRP A 87 27.69 11.55 41.52
CA TRP A 87 27.47 12.48 40.41
C TRP A 87 27.79 11.87 39.05
N GLN A 88 28.82 11.02 38.95
CA GLN A 88 29.15 10.30 37.71
C GLN A 88 28.07 9.28 37.37
N ARG A 89 27.47 8.65 38.39
CA ARG A 89 26.33 7.74 38.20
C ARG A 89 25.11 8.48 37.68
N LEU A 90 24.81 9.64 38.30
CA LEU A 90 23.71 10.50 37.89
C LEU A 90 23.90 10.97 36.44
N SER A 91 25.09 11.49 36.10
CA SER A 91 25.39 11.96 34.74
C SER A 91 25.33 10.84 33.70
N ALA A 92 25.93 9.68 33.95
CA ALA A 92 25.89 8.57 33.01
C ALA A 92 24.48 7.98 32.85
N SER A 93 23.69 7.93 33.92
CA SER A 93 22.28 7.51 33.85
C SER A 93 21.43 8.52 33.09
N ALA A 94 21.64 9.82 33.32
CA ALA A 94 20.96 10.88 32.57
C ALA A 94 21.30 10.82 31.07
N ILE A 95 22.56 10.59 30.72
CA ILE A 95 22.99 10.40 29.32
C ILE A 95 22.36 9.15 28.72
N ALA A 96 22.38 8.02 29.41
CA ALA A 96 21.78 6.77 28.94
C ALA A 96 20.26 6.90 28.73
N MET A 97 19.58 7.64 29.61
CA MET A 97 18.15 7.96 29.47
C MET A 97 17.88 8.98 28.37
N ALA A 98 18.78 9.94 28.13
CA ALA A 98 18.63 10.95 27.09
C ALA A 98 18.96 10.43 25.69
N LEU A 99 19.80 9.39 25.57
CA LEU A 99 20.30 8.88 24.30
C LEU A 99 19.18 8.43 23.33
N PRO A 100 18.14 7.68 23.77
CA PRO A 100 17.02 7.33 22.90
C PRO A 100 16.24 8.55 22.41
N PHE A 101 16.05 9.57 23.26
CA PHE A 101 15.36 10.81 22.86
C PHE A 101 16.21 11.65 21.92
N ALA A 102 17.52 11.77 22.18
CA ALA A 102 18.44 12.43 21.27
C ALA A 102 18.53 11.71 19.93
N PHE A 103 18.50 10.38 19.94
CA PHE A 103 18.43 9.57 18.73
C PHE A 103 17.15 9.83 17.94
N LEU A 104 15.98 9.84 18.59
CA LEU A 104 14.69 10.16 17.94
C LEU A 104 14.58 11.64 17.51
N ALA A 105 15.31 12.54 18.17
CA ALA A 105 15.41 13.95 17.75
C ALA A 105 16.31 14.14 16.52
N ILE A 106 17.20 13.19 16.23
CA ILE A 106 18.09 13.22 15.06
C ILE A 106 17.53 12.38 13.92
N PHE A 107 16.98 11.22 14.24
CA PHE A 107 16.46 10.23 13.31
C PHE A 107 14.97 10.02 13.52
N ARG A 108 14.20 10.26 12.46
CA ARG A 108 12.79 9.88 12.41
C ARG A 108 12.66 8.43 11.93
N PRO A 109 11.85 7.60 12.61
CA PRO A 109 11.45 6.33 12.03
C PRO A 109 10.58 6.59 10.80
N VAL A 110 10.89 5.90 9.71
CA VAL A 110 10.06 5.84 8.51
C VAL A 110 9.48 4.44 8.44
N ASN A 111 8.16 4.37 8.58
CA ASN A 111 7.42 3.13 8.50
C ASN A 111 7.49 2.60 7.08
N GLY A 112 7.94 1.34 6.92
CA GLY A 112 7.60 0.56 5.73
C GLY A 112 6.09 0.33 5.70
N GLY A 113 5.56 -0.18 4.58
CA GLY A 113 4.13 -0.24 4.39
C GLY A 113 3.36 -1.09 5.42
N ASP A 114 4.06 -1.99 6.09
CA ASP A 114 3.53 -2.84 7.14
C ASP A 114 3.72 -2.32 8.57
N ALA A 115 4.02 -1.04 8.77
CA ALA A 115 4.42 -0.48 10.08
C ALA A 115 5.66 -1.18 10.70
N THR A 116 6.34 -2.02 9.94
CA THR A 116 7.71 -2.44 10.25
C THR A 116 8.61 -1.23 10.08
N PHE A 117 9.41 -0.92 11.11
CA PHE A 117 10.43 0.13 10.99
C PHE A 117 11.52 -0.35 10.04
N VAL A 118 11.37 -0.02 8.76
CA VAL A 118 12.32 -0.42 7.73
C VAL A 118 13.49 0.56 7.68
N ARG A 119 13.28 1.83 8.04
CA ARG A 119 14.30 2.87 7.85
C ARG A 119 14.28 3.93 8.94
N LEU A 120 15.46 4.35 9.35
CA LEU A 120 15.68 5.54 10.16
C LEU A 120 16.29 6.60 9.25
N GLU A 121 15.63 7.75 9.16
CA GLU A 121 16.10 8.85 8.32
C GLU A 121 16.46 10.04 9.20
N PRO A 122 17.56 10.76 8.91
CA PRO A 122 17.82 12.03 9.58
C PRO A 122 16.64 12.99 9.38
N ILE A 123 16.29 13.78 10.40
CA ILE A 123 15.16 14.73 10.33
C ILE A 123 15.35 15.79 9.23
N TRP A 124 16.60 16.04 8.82
CA TRP A 124 16.96 16.97 7.74
C TRP A 124 17.03 16.29 6.36
N ALA A 125 16.69 15.01 6.25
CA ALA A 125 16.49 14.38 4.96
C ALA A 125 15.27 15.02 4.30
N ALA A 126 15.53 15.99 3.42
CA ALA A 126 14.49 16.60 2.59
C ALA A 126 13.76 15.50 1.83
N ARG A 127 12.43 15.50 1.91
CA ARG A 127 11.59 14.82 0.93
C ARG A 127 11.33 15.86 -0.14
N PRO A 128 11.98 15.80 -1.32
CA PRO A 128 11.65 16.74 -2.37
C PRO A 128 10.18 16.50 -2.75
N GLU A 129 9.30 17.40 -2.34
CA GLU A 129 7.95 17.42 -2.88
C GLU A 129 8.00 18.02 -4.27
N VAL A 130 7.34 17.36 -5.21
CA VAL A 130 7.20 17.88 -6.57
C VAL A 130 6.22 19.05 -6.51
N PRO A 131 6.62 20.28 -6.87
CA PRO A 131 5.68 21.40 -6.95
C PRO A 131 4.69 21.18 -8.09
N PRO A 132 3.49 21.78 -8.01
CA PRO A 132 2.63 21.89 -9.17
C PRO A 132 3.38 22.55 -10.34
N ALA A 133 3.11 22.08 -11.55
CA ALA A 133 3.71 22.62 -12.76
C ALA A 133 2.71 23.52 -13.47
N ASP A 134 3.13 24.73 -13.84
CA ASP A 134 2.40 25.55 -14.81
C ASP A 134 2.68 24.96 -16.20
N ILE A 135 1.68 24.29 -16.78
CA ILE A 135 1.81 23.63 -18.08
C ILE A 135 1.19 24.54 -19.15
N GLU A 136 2.01 24.98 -20.11
CA GLU A 136 1.48 25.46 -21.37
C GLU A 136 1.05 24.24 -22.19
N LEU A 137 -0.26 24.15 -22.50
CA LEU A 137 -0.79 23.09 -23.36
C LEU A 137 -0.03 23.10 -24.69
N THR A 138 0.62 21.98 -25.02
CA THR A 138 1.33 21.86 -26.29
C THR A 138 0.36 21.65 -27.45
N ASP A 139 0.77 22.02 -28.67
CA ASP A 139 -0.05 21.87 -29.90
C ASP A 139 -0.48 20.41 -30.21
N ALA A 140 0.12 19.40 -29.58
CA ALA A 140 -0.34 18.02 -29.65
C ALA A 140 -1.58 17.83 -28.76
N SER A 141 -2.75 17.66 -29.39
CA SER A 141 -4.00 17.41 -28.66
C SER A 141 -4.00 16.01 -28.04
N VAL A 142 -4.08 15.93 -26.72
CA VAL A 142 -4.32 14.66 -26.02
C VAL A 142 -5.64 14.06 -26.50
N ASP A 143 -5.61 12.80 -26.92
CA ASP A 143 -6.78 12.06 -27.40
C ASP A 143 -7.04 10.85 -26.49
N LEU A 144 -7.94 11.01 -25.53
CA LEU A 144 -8.47 9.93 -24.69
C LEU A 144 -9.83 9.41 -25.19
N LEU A 145 -10.27 9.81 -26.39
CA LEU A 145 -11.53 9.37 -26.97
C LEU A 145 -11.34 8.10 -27.80
N THR A 146 -10.28 8.05 -28.60
CA THR A 146 -9.97 6.89 -29.44
C THR A 146 -9.62 5.68 -28.59
N GLU A 147 -10.28 4.54 -28.84
CA GLU A 147 -9.99 3.28 -28.15
C GLU A 147 -9.01 2.44 -28.96
N THR A 148 -8.06 1.81 -28.27
CA THR A 148 -7.08 0.91 -28.88
C THR A 148 -7.05 -0.44 -28.16
N PRO A 149 -6.67 -1.55 -28.83
CA PRO A 149 -6.54 -2.86 -28.17
C PRO A 149 -5.51 -2.87 -27.03
N GLN A 150 -4.62 -1.89 -26.98
CA GLN A 150 -3.58 -1.75 -25.96
C GLN A 150 -4.06 -1.03 -24.70
N ASP A 151 -5.27 -0.45 -24.70
CA ASP A 151 -5.74 0.41 -23.62
C ASP A 151 -5.83 -0.31 -22.27
N PHE A 152 -5.58 0.44 -21.19
CA PHE A 152 -5.75 0.02 -19.81
C PHE A 152 -6.58 1.08 -19.07
N PRO A 153 -7.87 1.23 -19.39
CA PRO A 153 -8.61 2.47 -19.12
C PRO A 153 -9.11 2.63 -17.68
N ARG A 154 -8.94 1.61 -16.83
CA ARG A 154 -9.54 1.55 -15.48
C ARG A 154 -8.74 0.67 -14.54
N PHE A 155 -9.09 0.72 -13.25
CA PHE A 155 -8.46 -0.05 -12.19
C PHE A 155 -8.44 -1.57 -12.50
N LEU A 156 -7.27 -2.20 -12.34
CA LEU A 156 -7.00 -3.61 -12.67
C LEU A 156 -7.27 -4.02 -14.12
N GLY A 157 -7.26 -3.06 -15.05
CA GLY A 157 -7.28 -3.31 -16.49
C GLY A 157 -8.68 -3.26 -17.09
N PRO A 158 -8.80 -3.54 -18.40
CA PRO A 158 -10.05 -3.43 -19.14
C PRO A 158 -11.25 -4.14 -18.47
N ASP A 159 -11.00 -5.32 -17.91
CA ASP A 159 -12.02 -6.19 -17.31
C ASP A 159 -12.09 -6.09 -15.77
N GLN A 160 -11.30 -5.21 -15.13
CA GLN A 160 -11.30 -4.97 -13.68
C GLN A 160 -10.98 -6.21 -12.81
N ASN A 161 -10.26 -7.18 -13.36
CA ASN A 161 -9.98 -8.47 -12.71
C ASN A 161 -8.47 -8.75 -12.51
N GLY A 162 -7.60 -7.83 -12.94
CA GLY A 162 -6.14 -7.99 -12.82
C GLY A 162 -5.57 -8.98 -13.82
N ILE A 163 -6.31 -9.28 -14.89
CA ILE A 163 -5.91 -10.16 -15.99
C ILE A 163 -5.89 -9.33 -17.28
N VAL A 164 -4.80 -9.46 -18.03
CA VAL A 164 -4.63 -8.80 -19.33
C VAL A 164 -4.27 -9.86 -20.36
N ALA A 165 -5.11 -10.01 -21.39
CA ALA A 165 -4.79 -10.81 -22.55
C ALA A 165 -4.01 -9.96 -23.56
N THR A 166 -2.92 -10.49 -24.09
CA THR A 166 -2.08 -9.83 -25.10
C THR A 166 -1.75 -10.80 -26.25
N ASP A 167 -1.25 -10.25 -27.36
CA ASP A 167 -0.80 -11.02 -28.52
C ASP A 167 0.67 -11.46 -28.44
N PHE A 168 1.33 -11.18 -27.31
CA PHE A 168 2.75 -11.48 -27.08
C PHE A 168 2.96 -12.27 -25.80
N VAL A 169 4.11 -12.94 -25.69
CA VAL A 169 4.56 -13.59 -24.45
C VAL A 169 5.79 -12.87 -23.93
N ILE A 170 5.88 -12.64 -22.61
CA ILE A 170 7.01 -11.96 -22.00
C ILE A 170 8.24 -12.88 -22.04
N ASP A 171 9.34 -12.37 -22.61
CA ASP A 171 10.59 -13.11 -22.69
C ASP A 171 11.33 -13.11 -21.35
N ALA A 172 11.21 -14.21 -20.61
CA ALA A 172 11.88 -14.40 -19.34
C ALA A 172 13.40 -14.26 -19.41
N ASP A 173 14.03 -14.61 -20.54
CA ASP A 173 15.49 -14.60 -20.67
C ASP A 173 16.06 -13.17 -20.69
N GLN A 174 15.26 -12.19 -21.11
CA GLN A 174 15.63 -10.76 -21.18
C GLN A 174 15.00 -9.92 -20.07
N PHE A 175 14.13 -10.51 -19.24
CA PHE A 175 13.35 -9.78 -18.23
C PHE A 175 14.22 -9.09 -17.18
N SER A 176 15.35 -9.71 -16.79
CA SER A 176 16.20 -9.20 -15.70
C SER A 176 17.08 -8.02 -16.13
N ASP A 177 17.25 -7.80 -17.44
CA ASP A 177 18.09 -6.75 -18.03
C ASP A 177 17.26 -5.55 -18.54
N MET A 178 15.98 -5.47 -18.15
CA MET A 178 15.09 -4.39 -18.57
C MET A 178 15.58 -3.02 -18.08
N GLU A 179 15.68 -2.06 -18.99
CA GLU A 179 15.92 -0.65 -18.69
C GLU A 179 14.65 0.18 -18.90
N PRO A 180 14.43 1.24 -18.10
CA PRO A 180 13.30 2.12 -18.31
C PRO A 180 13.48 2.93 -19.61
N LEU A 181 12.40 3.09 -20.38
CA LEU A 181 12.34 4.06 -21.47
C LEU A 181 12.50 5.48 -20.94
N TRP A 182 11.89 5.75 -19.80
CA TRP A 182 12.07 6.96 -19.02
C TRP A 182 11.78 6.72 -17.54
N ARG A 183 12.35 7.60 -16.71
CA ARG A 183 12.09 7.67 -15.27
C ARG A 183 12.06 9.15 -14.85
N GLN A 184 11.14 9.52 -13.99
CA GLN A 184 11.02 10.89 -13.49
C GLN A 184 10.43 10.95 -12.08
N PRO A 185 10.69 12.05 -11.33
CA PRO A 185 9.97 12.33 -10.08
C PRO A 185 8.47 12.49 -10.31
N ILE A 186 7.67 12.00 -9.36
CA ILE A 186 6.21 12.13 -9.36
C ILE A 186 5.72 12.59 -7.98
N GLY A 187 4.55 13.22 -7.91
CA GLY A 187 3.90 13.57 -6.65
C GLY A 187 3.50 12.32 -5.85
N LYS A 188 3.33 12.47 -4.53
CA LYS A 188 2.99 11.34 -3.64
C LYS A 188 1.60 10.80 -3.97
N GLY A 189 1.38 9.49 -3.93
CA GLY A 189 0.05 8.93 -4.16
C GLY A 189 0.09 7.45 -4.44
N TRP A 190 -1.07 6.81 -4.32
CA TRP A 190 -1.25 5.36 -4.35
C TRP A 190 -2.17 4.89 -5.49
N ALA A 191 -2.72 5.84 -6.26
CA ALA A 191 -3.41 5.56 -7.51
C ALA A 191 -2.46 4.89 -8.52
N GLY A 192 -2.95 3.91 -9.27
CA GLY A 192 -2.25 3.39 -10.44
C GLY A 192 -2.27 4.38 -11.60
N PHE A 193 -1.62 4.01 -12.70
CA PHE A 193 -1.89 4.63 -14.00
C PHE A 193 -3.08 3.94 -14.68
N VAL A 194 -3.79 4.69 -15.50
CA VAL A 194 -4.66 4.17 -16.55
C VAL A 194 -4.23 4.74 -17.88
N ALA A 195 -4.32 3.96 -18.95
CA ALA A 195 -3.78 4.32 -20.25
C ALA A 195 -4.85 4.23 -21.33
N ARG A 196 -4.81 5.18 -22.26
CA ARG A 196 -5.58 5.14 -23.50
C ARG A 196 -4.82 5.86 -24.59
N ASN A 197 -4.71 5.23 -25.76
CA ASN A 197 -4.21 5.84 -26.99
C ASN A 197 -2.90 6.64 -26.82
N GLY A 198 -1.89 6.04 -26.19
CA GLY A 198 -0.56 6.64 -26.00
C GLY A 198 -0.44 7.63 -24.83
N PHE A 199 -1.51 7.84 -24.07
CA PHE A 199 -1.51 8.72 -22.90
C PHE A 199 -1.87 7.96 -21.62
N ALA A 200 -1.24 8.33 -20.52
CA ALA A 200 -1.46 7.74 -19.21
C ALA A 200 -1.92 8.80 -18.19
N VAL A 201 -2.99 8.49 -17.46
CA VAL A 201 -3.58 9.34 -16.44
C VAL A 201 -3.41 8.71 -15.06
N THR A 202 -3.11 9.53 -14.06
CA THR A 202 -3.00 9.09 -12.65
C THR A 202 -3.38 10.23 -11.69
N MET A 203 -3.42 9.92 -10.39
CA MET A 203 -3.64 10.91 -9.34
C MET A 203 -2.42 11.03 -8.44
N GLU A 204 -2.08 12.23 -8.01
CA GLU A 204 -0.90 12.50 -7.19
C GLU A 204 -1.07 13.74 -6.30
N GLN A 205 -0.25 13.85 -5.26
CA GLN A 205 -0.15 15.00 -4.37
C GLN A 205 1.11 15.79 -4.73
N ARG A 206 0.93 17.05 -5.12
CA ARG A 206 2.00 18.02 -5.34
C ARG A 206 1.82 19.16 -4.36
N GLN A 207 2.63 19.18 -3.30
CA GLN A 207 2.47 20.11 -2.18
C GLN A 207 1.05 20.05 -1.60
N ASP A 208 0.36 21.17 -1.48
CA ASP A 208 -0.99 21.25 -0.93
C ASP A 208 -2.09 20.94 -1.96
N GLN A 209 -1.70 20.55 -3.17
CA GLN A 209 -2.62 20.22 -4.25
C GLN A 209 -2.72 18.71 -4.46
N GLU A 210 -3.94 18.21 -4.45
CA GLU A 210 -4.26 16.92 -5.02
C GLU A 210 -4.56 17.10 -6.51
N CYS A 211 -3.89 16.32 -7.34
CA CYS A 211 -3.87 16.50 -8.79
C CYS A 211 -4.35 15.26 -9.53
N VAL A 212 -5.02 15.48 -10.67
CA VAL A 212 -5.17 14.48 -11.73
C VAL A 212 -4.26 14.92 -12.88
N THR A 213 -3.39 14.02 -13.33
CA THR A 213 -2.35 14.34 -14.32
C THR A 213 -2.37 13.39 -15.48
N CYS A 214 -2.04 13.92 -16.67
CA CYS A 214 -1.90 13.15 -17.90
C CYS A 214 -0.48 13.27 -18.45
N TYR A 215 0.10 12.14 -18.82
CA TYR A 215 1.44 12.02 -19.37
C TYR A 215 1.39 11.32 -20.72
N GLU A 216 2.30 11.69 -21.63
CA GLU A 216 2.58 10.92 -22.83
C GLU A 216 3.40 9.67 -22.47
N ILE A 217 2.95 8.49 -22.89
CA ILE A 217 3.54 7.20 -22.48
C ILE A 217 4.96 7.03 -23.03
N GLU A 218 5.25 7.51 -24.24
CA GLU A 218 6.55 7.32 -24.87
C GLU A 218 7.66 8.17 -24.23
N THR A 219 7.33 9.37 -23.76
CA THR A 219 8.32 10.34 -23.28
C THR A 219 8.27 10.60 -21.78
N GLY A 220 7.15 10.26 -21.13
CA GLY A 220 6.87 10.66 -19.76
C GLY A 220 6.51 12.15 -19.63
N LYS A 221 6.36 12.89 -20.74
CA LYS A 221 6.07 14.32 -20.66
C LYS A 221 4.65 14.57 -20.14
N LEU A 222 4.55 15.39 -19.10
CA LEU A 222 3.29 15.89 -18.55
C LEU A 222 2.58 16.79 -19.58
N GLN A 223 1.34 16.46 -19.92
CA GLN A 223 0.54 17.11 -20.95
C GLN A 223 -0.49 18.08 -20.37
N TRP A 224 -1.18 17.68 -19.30
CA TRP A 224 -2.09 18.54 -18.55
C TRP A 224 -2.18 18.12 -17.09
N MET A 225 -2.67 19.03 -16.25
CA MET A 225 -2.86 18.82 -14.82
C MET A 225 -4.09 19.57 -14.33
N TYR A 226 -5.02 18.83 -13.72
CA TYR A 226 -6.04 19.39 -12.84
C TYR A 226 -5.51 19.43 -11.40
N GLN A 227 -5.87 20.46 -10.63
CA GLN A 227 -5.41 20.67 -9.25
C GLN A 227 -6.59 21.04 -8.35
N HIS A 228 -6.59 20.52 -7.13
CA HIS A 228 -7.54 20.84 -6.09
C HIS A 228 -6.83 20.99 -4.75
N ALA A 229 -7.13 22.06 -4.02
CA ALA A 229 -6.53 22.33 -2.71
C ALA A 229 -7.05 21.32 -1.67
N ALA A 230 -6.33 20.22 -1.56
CA ALA A 230 -6.65 19.12 -0.68
C ALA A 230 -5.36 18.38 -0.33
N ARG A 231 -5.20 18.06 0.95
CA ARG A 231 -4.12 17.22 1.44
C ARG A 231 -4.66 16.26 2.46
N HIS A 232 -4.77 14.99 2.08
CA HIS A 232 -5.19 13.94 3.00
C HIS A 232 -3.96 13.24 3.61
N ARG A 233 -4.02 13.02 4.92
CA ARG A 233 -3.11 12.15 5.66
C ARG A 233 -3.91 11.50 6.79
N ASP A 234 -3.69 10.21 6.99
CA ASP A 234 -4.35 9.49 8.07
C ASP A 234 -3.76 9.88 9.44
N ALA A 235 -4.57 9.80 10.50
CA ALA A 235 -4.20 10.26 11.85
C ALA A 235 -2.96 9.55 12.43
N MET A 236 -2.68 8.32 12.00
CA MET A 236 -1.54 7.52 12.45
C MET A 236 -0.35 7.57 11.47
N ASN A 237 -0.47 8.28 10.35
CA ASN A 237 0.50 8.35 9.27
C ASN A 237 0.97 6.96 8.76
N MET A 238 0.08 5.98 8.82
CA MET A 238 0.32 4.61 8.33
C MET A 238 -0.07 4.48 6.86
N GLY A 239 -1.12 5.16 6.43
CA GLY A 239 -1.61 5.19 5.05
C GLY A 239 -0.88 6.19 4.14
N ARG A 240 0.01 7.01 4.71
CA ARG A 240 0.86 8.01 4.01
C ARG A 240 0.04 9.05 3.23
N THR A 241 0.71 9.97 2.53
CA THR A 241 0.05 11.12 1.87
C THR A 241 -0.41 10.78 0.45
N GLY A 242 -1.52 11.40 0.03
CA GLY A 242 -1.93 11.48 -1.37
C GLY A 242 -3.15 10.63 -1.73
N PRO A 243 -3.65 10.78 -2.97
CA PRO A 243 -4.84 10.09 -3.47
C PRO A 243 -4.60 8.60 -3.68
N ARG A 244 -5.66 7.80 -3.54
CA ARG A 244 -5.61 6.32 -3.58
C ARG A 244 -6.48 5.72 -4.68
N SER A 245 -7.58 6.38 -5.02
CA SER A 245 -8.47 5.95 -6.09
C SER A 245 -7.75 6.02 -7.43
N THR A 246 -7.88 4.97 -8.24
CA THR A 246 -7.36 4.99 -9.62
C THR A 246 -8.45 5.58 -10.53
N PRO A 247 -8.14 6.58 -11.37
CA PRO A 247 -9.15 7.20 -12.22
C PRO A 247 -9.61 6.24 -13.31
N THR A 248 -10.76 6.53 -13.92
CA THR A 248 -11.30 5.77 -15.05
C THR A 248 -11.42 6.66 -16.27
N ILE A 249 -10.93 6.18 -17.42
CA ILE A 249 -11.05 6.82 -18.73
C ILE A 249 -12.22 6.18 -19.47
N PHE A 250 -13.16 6.99 -19.93
CA PHE A 250 -14.27 6.54 -20.77
C PHE A 250 -14.79 7.70 -21.62
N ASP A 251 -15.02 7.45 -22.91
CA ASP A 251 -15.65 8.41 -23.84
C ASP A 251 -14.97 9.80 -23.85
N GLY A 252 -13.63 9.82 -23.89
CA GLY A 252 -12.85 11.06 -23.88
C GLY A 252 -12.87 11.83 -22.56
N LYS A 253 -13.39 11.25 -21.49
CA LYS A 253 -13.47 11.84 -20.15
C LYS A 253 -12.64 11.05 -19.14
N VAL A 254 -12.23 11.75 -18.08
CA VAL A 254 -11.55 11.17 -16.92
C VAL A 254 -12.43 11.36 -15.69
N TYR A 255 -12.78 10.26 -15.02
CA TYR A 255 -13.53 10.25 -13.77
C TYR A 255 -12.59 9.92 -12.62
N ALA A 256 -12.52 10.77 -11.60
CA ALA A 256 -11.57 10.65 -10.52
C ALA A 256 -12.16 11.05 -9.16
N VAL A 257 -11.88 10.26 -8.11
CA VAL A 257 -12.31 10.54 -6.73
C VAL A 257 -11.09 10.82 -5.88
N GLY A 258 -11.03 12.04 -5.35
CA GLY A 258 -9.95 12.45 -4.46
C GLY A 258 -9.99 11.82 -3.08
N ALA A 259 -8.87 11.86 -2.35
CA ALA A 259 -8.79 11.23 -1.02
C ALA A 259 -9.78 11.85 -0.03
N VAL A 260 -10.06 13.14 -0.19
CA VAL A 260 -11.01 13.91 0.62
C VAL A 260 -12.38 14.05 -0.04
N GLY A 261 -12.76 13.21 -1.01
CA GLY A 261 -14.13 13.21 -1.54
C GLY A 261 -14.44 14.23 -2.63
N ASN A 262 -13.42 14.89 -3.18
CA ASN A 262 -13.59 15.66 -4.42
C ASN A 262 -13.81 14.69 -5.60
N PHE A 263 -15.04 14.59 -6.12
CA PHE A 263 -15.36 13.76 -7.27
C PHE A 263 -15.49 14.60 -8.54
N VAL A 264 -14.63 14.35 -9.53
CA VAL A 264 -14.55 15.17 -10.75
C VAL A 264 -14.71 14.33 -12.02
N CYS A 265 -15.33 14.96 -13.02
CA CYS A 265 -15.22 14.55 -14.41
C CYS A 265 -14.46 15.62 -15.18
N LEU A 266 -13.39 15.22 -15.85
CA LEU A 266 -12.50 16.10 -16.61
C LEU A 266 -12.61 15.78 -18.10
N ASN A 267 -12.49 16.82 -18.94
CA ASN A 267 -12.21 16.65 -20.35
C ASN A 267 -10.83 16.02 -20.53
N GLY A 268 -10.76 14.87 -21.20
CA GLY A 268 -9.50 14.12 -21.36
C GLY A 268 -8.45 14.83 -22.22
N SER A 269 -8.85 15.79 -23.05
CA SER A 269 -7.96 16.53 -23.94
C SER A 269 -7.12 17.60 -23.25
N ASP A 270 -7.64 18.20 -22.19
CA ASP A 270 -7.03 19.39 -21.55
C ASP A 270 -7.13 19.42 -20.02
N GLY A 271 -7.80 18.43 -19.41
CA GLY A 271 -8.00 18.36 -17.97
C GLY A 271 -9.02 19.36 -17.41
N THR A 272 -9.75 20.09 -18.25
CA THR A 272 -10.76 21.06 -17.77
C THR A 272 -11.95 20.35 -17.15
N VAL A 273 -12.51 20.95 -16.09
CA VAL A 273 -13.63 20.36 -15.35
C VAL A 273 -14.91 20.40 -16.20
N ALA A 274 -15.51 19.22 -16.44
CA ALA A 274 -16.84 19.11 -17.02
C ALA A 274 -17.92 19.23 -15.95
N TRP A 275 -17.73 18.54 -14.82
CA TRP A 275 -18.52 18.69 -13.59
C TRP A 275 -17.73 18.20 -12.38
N GLN A 276 -18.18 18.61 -11.19
CA GLN A 276 -17.57 18.27 -9.91
C GLN A 276 -18.64 18.14 -8.83
N VAL A 277 -18.45 17.20 -7.91
CA VAL A 277 -19.31 16.95 -6.74
C VAL A 277 -18.44 16.81 -5.50
N ASP A 278 -18.81 17.49 -4.42
CA ASP A 278 -18.26 17.24 -3.10
C ASP A 278 -19.04 16.10 -2.42
N LEU A 279 -18.40 14.93 -2.28
CA LEU A 279 -19.03 13.77 -1.66
C LEU A 279 -19.26 13.97 -0.15
N ASN A 280 -18.47 14.81 0.52
CA ASN A 280 -18.66 15.07 1.94
C ASN A 280 -19.92 15.88 2.17
N GLU A 281 -20.09 16.97 1.39
CA GLU A 281 -21.31 17.78 1.44
C GLU A 281 -22.53 16.90 1.15
N LEU A 282 -22.46 16.08 0.10
CA LEU A 282 -23.55 15.19 -0.31
C LEU A 282 -23.95 14.16 0.76
N LEU A 283 -22.97 13.65 1.52
CA LEU A 283 -23.14 12.61 2.53
C LEU A 283 -23.27 13.16 3.96
N GLY A 284 -23.16 14.48 4.17
CA GLY A 284 -23.18 15.08 5.50
C GLY A 284 -21.94 14.76 6.35
N LEU A 285 -20.78 14.66 5.71
CA LEU A 285 -19.50 14.44 6.38
C LEU A 285 -18.86 15.77 6.77
N GLU A 286 -18.43 15.86 8.02
CA GLU A 286 -17.74 17.04 8.55
C GLU A 286 -16.24 16.93 8.28
N ILE A 287 -15.63 18.00 7.77
CA ILE A 287 -14.19 18.07 7.52
C ILE A 287 -13.51 18.86 8.63
N ALA A 288 -12.53 18.23 9.28
CA ALA A 288 -11.63 18.87 10.22
C ALA A 288 -10.23 19.00 9.61
N SER A 289 -9.50 20.02 10.05
CA SER A 289 -8.11 20.30 9.65
C SER A 289 -7.17 20.21 10.84
N MET A 290 -5.97 19.69 10.61
CA MET A 290 -4.87 19.78 11.57
C MET A 290 -3.54 19.98 10.85
N PRO A 291 -2.55 20.68 11.44
CA PRO A 291 -1.21 20.71 10.87
C PRO A 291 -0.54 19.34 11.01
N ASP A 292 0.10 18.89 9.94
CA ASP A 292 0.85 17.65 9.93
C ASP A 292 2.25 17.81 10.54
N SER A 293 3.03 16.72 10.59
CA SER A 293 4.39 16.74 11.14
C SER A 293 5.37 17.69 10.42
N GLU A 294 5.03 18.14 9.21
CA GLU A 294 5.79 19.08 8.39
C GLU A 294 5.19 20.49 8.43
N GLY A 295 4.11 20.70 9.22
CA GLY A 295 3.44 21.98 9.39
C GLY A 295 2.43 22.31 8.29
N LEU A 296 2.05 21.34 7.45
CA LEU A 296 1.08 21.52 6.37
C LEU A 296 -0.34 21.17 6.84
N ASP A 297 -1.33 21.92 6.39
CA ASP A 297 -2.73 21.66 6.73
C ASP A 297 -3.20 20.35 6.05
N VAL A 298 -3.68 19.40 6.87
CA VAL A 298 -4.28 18.14 6.40
C VAL A 298 -5.74 18.05 6.82
N HIS A 299 -6.56 17.56 5.88
CA HIS A 299 -8.00 17.41 6.03
C HIS A 299 -8.41 15.94 6.26
N TYR A 300 -9.34 15.73 7.19
CA TYR A 300 -9.95 14.43 7.46
C TYR A 300 -11.45 14.57 7.80
N GLU A 301 -12.19 13.49 7.56
CA GLU A 301 -13.63 13.40 7.85
C GLU A 301 -13.84 13.10 9.35
N SER A 302 -14.24 14.08 10.16
CA SER A 302 -14.25 13.99 11.64
C SER A 302 -15.40 13.18 12.21
N ASN A 303 -16.53 13.12 11.51
CA ASN A 303 -17.71 12.35 11.93
C ASN A 303 -17.80 11.00 11.20
N SER A 304 -16.74 10.55 10.53
CA SER A 304 -16.67 9.34 9.72
C SER A 304 -15.73 8.29 10.33
N LYS A 305 -15.85 7.04 9.89
CA LYS A 305 -14.84 5.98 10.17
C LYS A 305 -13.80 5.84 9.06
N LEU A 306 -13.79 6.73 8.07
CA LEU A 306 -12.84 6.70 6.95
C LEU A 306 -11.46 7.19 7.37
N ALA A 307 -10.68 6.29 7.96
CA ALA A 307 -9.35 6.60 8.46
C ALA A 307 -8.30 6.81 7.34
N TRP A 308 -8.48 6.17 6.17
CA TRP A 308 -7.47 6.15 5.10
C TRP A 308 -7.91 6.88 3.82
N GLY A 309 -8.94 7.72 3.91
CA GLY A 309 -9.49 8.45 2.77
C GLY A 309 -10.17 7.54 1.75
N ARG A 310 -10.63 8.14 0.65
CA ARG A 310 -11.37 7.41 -0.40
C ARG A 310 -10.41 6.73 -1.38
N SER A 311 -10.69 5.45 -1.67
CA SER A 311 -9.83 4.60 -2.50
C SER A 311 -10.58 3.80 -3.57
N GLY A 312 -11.91 3.71 -3.48
CA GLY A 312 -12.71 3.05 -4.52
C GLY A 312 -12.60 3.78 -5.85
N SER A 313 -12.23 3.04 -6.90
CA SER A 313 -12.11 3.57 -8.26
C SER A 313 -13.50 3.71 -8.91
N PRO A 314 -13.76 4.76 -9.73
CA PRO A 314 -15.06 4.94 -10.37
C PRO A 314 -15.39 3.84 -11.37
N LEU A 315 -16.59 3.28 -11.27
CA LEU A 315 -17.12 2.29 -12.20
C LEU A 315 -18.06 2.95 -13.21
N ILE A 316 -17.90 2.65 -14.49
CA ILE A 316 -18.81 3.10 -15.55
C ILE A 316 -19.82 2.00 -15.87
N PHE A 317 -21.10 2.38 -15.94
CA PHE A 317 -22.19 1.51 -16.41
C PHE A 317 -23.19 2.33 -17.22
N GLY A 318 -23.21 2.15 -18.54
CA GLY A 318 -24.06 2.93 -19.44
C GLY A 318 -23.81 4.43 -19.28
N ASP A 319 -24.84 5.19 -18.89
CA ASP A 319 -24.76 6.62 -18.61
C ASP A 319 -24.45 6.96 -17.14
N LEU A 320 -24.13 5.95 -16.32
CA LEU A 320 -23.81 6.13 -14.92
C LEU A 320 -22.30 6.04 -14.67
N VAL A 321 -21.86 6.86 -13.72
CA VAL A 321 -20.60 6.67 -13.00
C VAL A 321 -20.92 6.38 -11.53
N ILE A 322 -20.43 5.25 -11.04
CA ILE A 322 -20.74 4.71 -9.72
C ILE A 322 -19.48 4.72 -8.86
N VAL A 323 -19.61 5.22 -7.63
CA VAL A 323 -18.52 5.32 -6.65
C VAL A 323 -18.97 4.87 -5.27
N PRO A 324 -18.08 4.30 -4.43
CA PRO A 324 -18.37 4.05 -3.03
C PRO A 324 -18.61 5.36 -2.25
N GLY A 325 -19.69 5.42 -1.48
CA GLY A 325 -20.08 6.59 -0.68
C GLY A 325 -19.65 6.50 0.79
N GLY A 326 -20.38 5.71 1.57
CA GLY A 326 -20.25 5.62 3.03
C GLY A 326 -21.18 6.60 3.72
N GLY A 327 -20.76 7.15 4.85
CA GLY A 327 -21.54 8.17 5.54
C GLY A 327 -21.02 8.43 6.96
N PRO A 328 -21.68 9.33 7.70
CA PRO A 328 -21.31 9.61 9.07
C PRO A 328 -21.46 8.37 9.97
N THR A 329 -20.71 8.35 11.06
CA THR A 329 -20.73 7.29 12.08
C THR A 329 -22.13 7.15 12.67
N GLU A 330 -22.75 8.30 12.95
CA GLU A 330 -24.14 8.44 13.38
C GLU A 330 -24.91 9.15 12.27
N GLY A 331 -25.80 8.43 11.58
CA GLY A 331 -26.62 9.01 10.50
C GLY A 331 -26.90 8.04 9.37
N ASP A 332 -27.47 8.60 8.30
CA ASP A 332 -27.78 7.87 7.08
C ASP A 332 -26.50 7.58 6.28
N LYS A 333 -26.37 6.35 5.80
CA LYS A 333 -25.21 5.90 5.03
C LYS A 333 -25.67 5.47 3.64
N SER A 334 -24.78 5.61 2.67
CA SER A 334 -25.02 5.14 1.31
C SER A 334 -23.76 4.48 0.82
N THR A 335 -23.73 3.15 0.86
CA THR A 335 -22.55 2.35 0.46
C THR A 335 -22.13 2.65 -0.97
N LEU A 336 -23.08 2.79 -1.89
CA LEU A 336 -22.87 3.14 -3.29
C LEU A 336 -23.67 4.37 -3.70
N LEU A 337 -23.08 5.16 -4.58
CA LEU A 337 -23.68 6.34 -5.19
C LEU A 337 -23.51 6.24 -6.70
N ALA A 338 -24.57 6.51 -7.46
CA ALA A 338 -24.49 6.61 -8.91
C ALA A 338 -24.90 7.99 -9.39
N PHE A 339 -24.12 8.50 -10.32
CA PHE A 339 -24.28 9.81 -10.90
C PHE A 339 -24.43 9.68 -12.40
N ASP A 340 -25.21 10.57 -13.01
CA ASP A 340 -25.22 10.75 -14.45
C ASP A 340 -23.83 11.22 -14.90
N ARG A 341 -23.18 10.45 -15.77
CA ARG A 341 -21.77 10.64 -16.16
C ARG A 341 -21.53 11.95 -16.92
N ASN A 342 -22.59 12.56 -17.46
CA ASN A 342 -22.51 13.76 -18.29
C ASN A 342 -22.71 15.05 -17.47
N SER A 343 -23.58 15.03 -16.48
CA SER A 343 -23.95 16.20 -15.67
C SER A 343 -23.41 16.17 -14.24
N GLY A 344 -23.03 15.01 -13.72
CA GLY A 344 -22.66 14.83 -12.31
C GLY A 344 -23.86 14.82 -11.37
N SER A 345 -25.10 14.75 -11.89
CA SER A 345 -26.31 14.70 -11.05
C SER A 345 -26.45 13.32 -10.40
N LEU A 346 -26.74 13.29 -9.09
CA LEU A 346 -27.01 12.04 -8.38
C LEU A 346 -28.30 11.38 -8.93
N VAL A 347 -28.21 10.11 -9.32
CA VAL A 347 -29.33 9.32 -9.86
C VAL A 347 -29.91 8.39 -8.80
N TRP A 348 -29.06 7.64 -8.09
CA TRP A 348 -29.50 6.76 -7.01
C TRP A 348 -28.43 6.60 -5.92
N ARG A 349 -28.90 6.20 -4.73
CA ARG A 349 -28.08 5.80 -3.56
C ARG A 349 -28.47 4.40 -3.15
N SER A 350 -27.51 3.60 -2.68
CA SER A 350 -27.79 2.24 -2.23
C SER A 350 -26.92 1.79 -1.07
N GLY A 351 -27.44 0.83 -0.30
CA GLY A 351 -26.80 0.22 0.85
C GLY A 351 -26.79 1.13 2.08
N ASP A 352 -26.57 0.52 3.24
CA ASP A 352 -26.55 1.15 4.56
C ASP A 352 -25.21 0.93 5.30
N GLU A 353 -24.24 0.30 4.63
CA GLU A 353 -22.92 0.02 5.16
C GLU A 353 -22.00 1.23 5.00
N MET A 354 -21.07 1.36 5.96
CA MET A 354 -19.88 2.17 5.74
C MET A 354 -19.06 1.58 4.59
N ILE A 355 -18.39 2.44 3.82
CA ILE A 355 -17.53 1.95 2.73
C ILE A 355 -16.32 1.22 3.27
N ALA A 356 -15.84 0.28 2.48
CA ALA A 356 -14.49 -0.24 2.60
C ALA A 356 -13.57 0.42 1.57
N TYR A 357 -12.41 -0.19 1.33
CA TYR A 357 -11.36 0.34 0.49
C TYR A 357 -11.20 -0.42 -0.84
N GLY A 358 -12.13 -1.34 -1.14
CA GLY A 358 -12.20 -2.03 -2.42
C GLY A 358 -12.99 -1.26 -3.47
N SER A 359 -12.61 -1.38 -4.73
CA SER A 359 -13.33 -0.80 -5.87
C SER A 359 -14.56 -1.65 -6.25
N PRO A 360 -15.67 -1.04 -6.70
CA PRO A 360 -16.80 -1.79 -7.28
C PRO A 360 -16.38 -2.53 -8.56
N VAL A 361 -16.94 -3.71 -8.81
CA VAL A 361 -16.77 -4.49 -10.07
C VAL A 361 -18.12 -4.66 -10.73
N LEU A 362 -18.20 -4.47 -12.04
CA LEU A 362 -19.35 -4.93 -12.82
C LEU A 362 -19.08 -6.35 -13.33
N ALA A 363 -19.95 -7.29 -13.03
CA ALA A 363 -19.85 -8.66 -13.51
C ALA A 363 -21.21 -9.31 -13.70
N THR A 364 -21.29 -10.28 -14.61
CA THR A 364 -22.43 -11.19 -14.71
C THR A 364 -22.12 -12.46 -13.91
N VAL A 365 -22.84 -12.67 -12.81
CA VAL A 365 -22.69 -13.86 -11.95
C VAL A 365 -24.07 -14.43 -11.65
N ALA A 366 -24.19 -15.75 -11.68
CA ALA A 366 -25.45 -16.49 -11.71
C ALA A 366 -26.38 -16.03 -12.84
N GLY A 367 -25.83 -15.60 -13.99
CA GLY A 367 -26.62 -15.06 -15.11
C GLY A 367 -27.19 -13.65 -14.87
N VAL A 368 -26.88 -13.01 -13.74
CA VAL A 368 -27.36 -11.67 -13.39
C VAL A 368 -26.20 -10.68 -13.43
N GLU A 369 -26.34 -9.61 -14.22
CA GLU A 369 -25.41 -8.49 -14.22
C GLU A 369 -25.57 -7.66 -12.93
N GLN A 370 -24.46 -7.44 -12.24
CA GLN A 370 -24.46 -6.85 -10.91
C GLN A 370 -23.14 -6.15 -10.58
N ILE A 371 -23.23 -5.16 -9.69
CA ILE A 371 -22.08 -4.49 -9.08
C ILE A 371 -21.70 -5.26 -7.82
N LEU A 372 -20.49 -5.80 -7.77
CA LEU A 372 -19.92 -6.48 -6.63
C LEU A 372 -19.08 -5.51 -5.80
N LEU A 373 -19.27 -5.51 -4.48
CA LEU A 373 -18.52 -4.63 -3.58
C LEU A 373 -18.31 -5.26 -2.19
N THR A 374 -17.12 -5.02 -1.64
CA THR A 374 -16.85 -5.24 -0.21
C THR A 374 -17.15 -3.94 0.56
N GLY A 375 -18.07 -4.00 1.52
CA GLY A 375 -18.35 -2.93 2.49
C GLY A 375 -17.65 -3.17 3.84
N GLU A 376 -17.97 -2.35 4.84
CA GLU A 376 -17.38 -2.47 6.18
C GLU A 376 -17.63 -3.84 6.82
N THR A 377 -18.87 -4.34 6.78
CA THR A 377 -19.23 -5.59 7.46
C THR A 377 -19.81 -6.67 6.55
N LYS A 378 -19.88 -6.43 5.24
CA LYS A 378 -20.53 -7.31 4.26
C LYS A 378 -19.82 -7.33 2.92
N VAL A 379 -19.96 -8.44 2.19
CA VAL A 379 -19.76 -8.51 0.73
C VAL A 379 -21.14 -8.48 0.09
N MET A 380 -21.33 -7.71 -0.98
CA MET A 380 -22.65 -7.38 -1.52
C MET A 380 -22.66 -7.40 -3.04
N GLY A 381 -23.84 -7.66 -3.60
CA GLY A 381 -24.16 -7.49 -5.02
C GLY A 381 -25.35 -6.54 -5.19
N PHE A 382 -25.27 -5.64 -6.17
CA PHE A 382 -26.30 -4.64 -6.46
C PHE A 382 -26.69 -4.64 -7.94
N ARG A 383 -27.95 -4.33 -8.25
CA ARG A 383 -28.37 -4.05 -9.62
C ARG A 383 -27.71 -2.76 -10.14
N PRO A 384 -27.09 -2.75 -11.32
CA PRO A 384 -26.36 -1.58 -11.79
C PRO A 384 -27.24 -0.39 -12.21
N ASP A 385 -28.47 -0.66 -12.66
CA ASP A 385 -29.39 0.34 -13.19
C ASP A 385 -30.07 1.17 -12.11
N ASN A 386 -30.47 0.54 -11.00
CA ASN A 386 -31.25 1.18 -9.93
C ASN A 386 -30.63 1.09 -8.54
N GLY A 387 -29.52 0.36 -8.39
CA GLY A 387 -28.81 0.18 -7.13
C GLY A 387 -29.46 -0.84 -6.17
N GLU A 388 -30.52 -1.56 -6.54
CA GLU A 388 -31.17 -2.53 -5.65
C GLU A 388 -30.20 -3.61 -5.16
N MET A 389 -30.15 -3.87 -3.86
CA MET A 389 -29.28 -4.92 -3.30
C MET A 389 -29.86 -6.30 -3.63
N LEU A 390 -29.12 -7.09 -4.41
CA LEU A 390 -29.51 -8.44 -4.82
C LEU A 390 -29.21 -9.48 -3.74
N TRP A 391 -28.08 -9.32 -3.06
CA TRP A 391 -27.62 -10.21 -2.01
C TRP A 391 -26.57 -9.54 -1.12
N SER A 392 -26.37 -10.11 0.07
CA SER A 392 -25.24 -9.78 0.92
C SER A 392 -24.78 -10.98 1.74
N TRP A 393 -23.50 -10.98 2.11
CA TRP A 393 -22.91 -11.98 2.99
C TRP A 393 -22.10 -11.30 4.11
N PRO A 394 -22.28 -11.70 5.39
CA PRO A 394 -21.52 -11.13 6.50
C PRO A 394 -20.01 -11.34 6.35
N ARG A 395 -19.26 -10.25 6.36
CA ARG A 395 -17.80 -10.19 6.42
C ARG A 395 -17.40 -9.15 7.45
N PRO A 396 -17.43 -9.48 8.76
CA PRO A 396 -17.16 -8.51 9.82
C PRO A 396 -15.86 -7.76 9.58
N GLY A 397 -15.85 -6.45 9.80
CA GLY A 397 -14.71 -5.57 9.60
C GLY A 397 -14.94 -4.22 10.25
N LYS A 398 -13.97 -3.32 10.08
CA LYS A 398 -14.04 -1.92 10.49
C LYS A 398 -13.25 -1.07 9.52
N SER A 399 -13.86 0.00 9.04
CA SER A 399 -13.27 0.93 8.08
C SER A 399 -12.07 1.68 8.66
N ASP A 400 -11.80 1.57 9.96
CA ASP A 400 -10.68 2.21 10.67
C ASP A 400 -9.63 1.22 11.19
N GLY A 401 -9.78 -0.09 10.97
CA GLY A 401 -8.83 -1.07 11.50
C GLY A 401 -8.66 -2.41 10.78
N TYR A 402 -9.56 -2.79 9.86
CA TYR A 402 -9.59 -4.13 9.27
C TYR A 402 -9.52 -3.98 7.75
N ALA A 403 -8.41 -4.43 7.14
CA ALA A 403 -8.07 -4.26 5.72
C ALA A 403 -9.06 -4.89 4.72
N ASN A 404 -10.27 -4.35 4.66
CA ASN A 404 -11.27 -4.64 3.64
C ASN A 404 -10.96 -3.80 2.40
N THR A 405 -9.90 -4.16 1.69
CA THR A 405 -9.33 -3.38 0.58
C THR A 405 -9.39 -4.13 -0.74
N SER A 406 -9.46 -5.46 -0.70
CA SER A 406 -9.53 -6.26 -1.91
C SER A 406 -10.88 -6.09 -2.61
N GLN A 407 -10.78 -6.00 -3.92
CA GLN A 407 -11.92 -6.10 -4.82
C GLN A 407 -12.50 -7.52 -4.77
N VAL A 408 -13.79 -7.67 -5.06
CA VAL A 408 -14.43 -8.98 -5.16
C VAL A 408 -13.96 -9.63 -6.47
N THR A 409 -13.32 -10.79 -6.40
CA THR A 409 -12.83 -11.52 -7.57
C THR A 409 -13.91 -12.47 -8.07
N VAL A 410 -14.28 -12.38 -9.35
CA VAL A 410 -15.16 -13.37 -9.99
C VAL A 410 -14.34 -14.63 -10.28
N VAL A 411 -14.82 -15.79 -9.85
CA VAL A 411 -14.12 -17.07 -10.00
C VAL A 411 -14.61 -17.82 -11.22
N ASN A 412 -15.93 -17.82 -11.45
CA ASN A 412 -16.61 -18.42 -12.60
C ASN A 412 -18.04 -17.87 -12.69
N ASP A 413 -18.88 -18.49 -13.52
CA ASP A 413 -20.25 -18.08 -13.80
C ASP A 413 -21.14 -17.89 -12.57
N ASN A 414 -20.86 -18.54 -11.44
CA ASN A 414 -21.70 -18.44 -10.23
C ASN A 414 -20.92 -18.28 -8.92
N GLN A 415 -19.59 -18.16 -8.94
CA GLN A 415 -18.79 -18.05 -7.73
C GLN A 415 -18.00 -16.74 -7.67
N VAL A 416 -17.98 -16.15 -6.49
CA VAL A 416 -17.19 -14.96 -6.17
C VAL A 416 -16.31 -15.21 -4.96
N LEU A 417 -15.10 -14.66 -4.99
CA LEU A 417 -14.10 -14.74 -3.94
C LEU A 417 -13.90 -13.37 -3.30
N ALA A 418 -14.12 -13.30 -2.00
CA ALA A 418 -13.72 -12.17 -1.17
C ALA A 418 -12.45 -12.53 -0.38
N SER A 419 -11.57 -11.56 -0.20
CA SER A 419 -10.32 -11.72 0.54
C SER A 419 -10.05 -10.48 1.39
N LYS A 420 -9.36 -10.64 2.52
CA LYS A 420 -8.98 -9.53 3.40
C LYS A 420 -7.82 -9.93 4.33
N GLY A 421 -7.05 -8.96 4.78
CA GLY A 421 -5.86 -9.15 5.60
C GLY A 421 -6.14 -9.19 7.11
N TYR A 422 -5.09 -9.04 7.91
CA TYR A 422 -5.12 -9.06 9.39
C TYR A 422 -5.59 -10.40 10.01
N SER A 423 -5.66 -10.43 11.35
CA SER A 423 -5.78 -11.67 12.15
C SER A 423 -7.08 -12.44 11.87
N ASP A 424 -8.20 -11.75 11.68
CA ASP A 424 -9.52 -12.32 11.34
C ASP A 424 -9.80 -12.38 9.81
N GLY A 425 -8.77 -12.06 9.02
CA GLY A 425 -8.76 -12.11 7.57
C GLY A 425 -8.76 -13.52 6.98
N GLY A 426 -8.73 -13.56 5.65
CA GLY A 426 -8.65 -14.78 4.86
C GLY A 426 -9.57 -14.77 3.63
N GLY A 427 -9.54 -15.86 2.87
CA GLY A 427 -10.38 -16.08 1.71
C GLY A 427 -11.77 -16.59 2.09
N LEU A 428 -12.78 -16.13 1.35
CA LEU A 428 -14.19 -16.52 1.47
C LEU A 428 -14.76 -16.72 0.07
N LEU A 429 -15.13 -17.96 -0.26
CA LEU A 429 -15.81 -18.28 -1.52
C LEU A 429 -17.31 -18.39 -1.30
N ILE A 430 -18.07 -17.70 -2.15
CA ILE A 430 -19.52 -17.66 -2.13
C ILE A 430 -20.02 -18.12 -3.49
N THR A 431 -20.89 -19.13 -3.49
CA THR A 431 -21.70 -19.49 -4.65
C THR A 431 -22.98 -18.68 -4.63
N LEU A 432 -23.35 -18.14 -5.77
CA LEU A 432 -24.55 -17.35 -5.99
C LEU A 432 -25.54 -18.18 -6.81
N HIS A 433 -26.79 -18.22 -6.36
CA HIS A 433 -27.88 -18.92 -7.05
C HIS A 433 -28.93 -17.90 -7.47
N ASP A 434 -29.26 -17.87 -8.76
CA ASP A 434 -30.35 -17.03 -9.27
C ASP A 434 -31.71 -17.61 -8.85
N GLU A 435 -32.53 -16.79 -8.20
CA GLU A 435 -33.90 -17.11 -7.79
C GLU A 435 -34.93 -16.18 -8.49
N GLY A 436 -34.52 -15.50 -9.57
CA GLY A 436 -35.33 -14.59 -10.38
C GLY A 436 -35.20 -13.14 -9.94
N ASP A 437 -35.98 -12.75 -8.92
CA ASP A 437 -35.97 -11.37 -8.42
C ASP A 437 -34.80 -11.10 -7.45
N SER A 438 -34.21 -12.16 -6.89
CA SER A 438 -33.10 -12.10 -5.96
C SER A 438 -32.01 -13.11 -6.30
N VAL A 439 -30.86 -12.94 -5.68
CA VAL A 439 -29.76 -13.92 -5.74
C VAL A 439 -29.54 -14.48 -4.34
N ARG A 440 -29.52 -15.79 -4.18
CA ARG A 440 -29.24 -16.43 -2.89
C ARG A 440 -27.74 -16.72 -2.78
N PRO A 441 -27.03 -16.13 -1.80
CA PRO A 441 -25.63 -16.45 -1.55
C PRO A 441 -25.49 -17.68 -0.64
N GLU A 442 -24.53 -18.52 -0.94
CA GLU A 442 -24.18 -19.71 -0.17
C GLU A 442 -22.66 -19.77 0.01
N LYS A 443 -22.19 -19.83 1.27
CA LYS A 443 -20.76 -19.99 1.55
C LYS A 443 -20.34 -21.42 1.23
N GLU A 444 -19.41 -21.54 0.30
CA GLU A 444 -18.69 -22.77 0.02
C GLU A 444 -17.64 -23.04 1.10
N TRP A 445 -16.75 -22.07 1.34
CA TRP A 445 -15.71 -22.18 2.35
C TRP A 445 -15.22 -20.83 2.84
N PHE A 446 -14.58 -20.85 4.00
CA PHE A 446 -13.87 -19.72 4.58
C PHE A 446 -12.55 -20.23 5.18
N ASN A 447 -11.43 -19.64 4.78
CA ASN A 447 -10.10 -20.06 5.23
C ASN A 447 -9.29 -18.88 5.76
N THR A 448 -8.92 -18.93 7.04
CA THR A 448 -8.16 -17.88 7.72
C THR A 448 -6.65 -18.02 7.58
N ARG A 449 -6.15 -19.00 6.82
CA ARG A 449 -4.70 -19.27 6.68
C ARG A 449 -4.11 -18.85 5.34
N SER A 450 -4.97 -18.51 4.39
CA SER A 450 -4.67 -18.11 3.00
C SER A 450 -5.45 -16.86 2.63
N LEU A 451 -5.06 -16.21 1.52
CA LEU A 451 -5.71 -15.07 0.91
C LEU A 451 -5.88 -13.90 1.90
N LYS A 452 -4.85 -13.66 2.72
CA LYS A 452 -4.78 -12.52 3.64
C LYS A 452 -4.25 -11.28 2.93
N THR A 453 -4.96 -10.84 1.91
CA THR A 453 -4.62 -9.70 1.06
C THR A 453 -4.86 -8.37 1.78
N LYS A 454 -3.95 -7.39 1.62
CA LYS A 454 -4.06 -6.10 2.32
C LYS A 454 -4.20 -4.89 1.42
N LEU A 455 -3.53 -4.78 0.28
CA LEU A 455 -3.71 -3.67 -0.68
C LEU A 455 -3.86 -4.20 -2.12
N THR A 456 -4.05 -5.51 -2.26
CA THR A 456 -4.10 -6.19 -3.56
C THR A 456 -5.32 -7.11 -3.63
N SER A 457 -5.67 -7.56 -4.82
CA SER A 457 -6.73 -8.54 -5.06
C SER A 457 -6.13 -9.85 -5.56
N PRO A 458 -6.68 -11.02 -5.19
CA PRO A 458 -6.26 -12.29 -5.76
C PRO A 458 -6.60 -12.36 -7.25
N VAL A 459 -5.69 -12.94 -8.03
CA VAL A 459 -5.96 -13.33 -9.42
C VAL A 459 -6.24 -14.82 -9.48
N VAL A 460 -7.28 -15.20 -10.21
CA VAL A 460 -7.67 -16.59 -10.41
C VAL A 460 -7.13 -17.08 -11.74
N TYR A 461 -6.43 -18.21 -11.72
CA TYR A 461 -5.91 -18.87 -12.91
C TYR A 461 -5.91 -20.39 -12.70
N GLU A 462 -6.46 -21.12 -13.66
CA GLU A 462 -6.50 -22.59 -13.69
C GLU A 462 -6.90 -23.27 -12.37
N GLY A 463 -8.01 -22.82 -11.76
CA GLY A 463 -8.53 -23.41 -10.51
C GLY A 463 -7.79 -23.03 -9.23
N HIS A 464 -6.87 -22.07 -9.31
CA HIS A 464 -6.06 -21.59 -8.20
C HIS A 464 -6.17 -20.06 -8.08
N ALA A 465 -6.03 -19.56 -6.85
CA ALA A 465 -5.93 -18.14 -6.54
C ALA A 465 -4.50 -17.79 -6.14
N TYR A 466 -3.91 -16.84 -6.86
CA TYR A 466 -2.59 -16.29 -6.60
C TYR A 466 -2.73 -14.92 -5.95
N SER A 467 -2.03 -14.69 -4.84
CA SER A 467 -2.17 -13.42 -4.10
C SER A 467 -0.95 -13.08 -3.25
N LEU A 468 -0.85 -11.82 -2.82
CA LEU A 468 0.07 -11.40 -1.77
C LEU A 468 -0.62 -11.47 -0.40
N SER A 469 -0.44 -12.60 0.27
CA SER A 469 -1.02 -12.92 1.58
C SER A 469 -0.04 -12.56 2.69
N ASN A 470 -0.39 -11.55 3.50
CA ASN A 470 0.51 -10.94 4.49
C ASN A 470 1.91 -10.61 3.93
N GLY A 471 1.94 -10.14 2.68
CA GLY A 471 3.17 -9.75 1.99
C GLY A 471 4.02 -10.90 1.43
N PHE A 472 3.48 -12.11 1.34
CA PHE A 472 4.11 -13.22 0.65
C PHE A 472 3.27 -13.63 -0.55
N LEU A 473 3.92 -13.89 -1.68
CA LEU A 473 3.25 -14.53 -2.81
C LEU A 473 2.86 -15.96 -2.40
N GLU A 474 1.60 -16.32 -2.61
CA GLU A 474 1.09 -17.66 -2.36
C GLU A 474 0.14 -18.13 -3.46
N CYS A 475 -0.03 -19.45 -3.52
CA CYS A 475 -1.04 -20.13 -4.31
C CYS A 475 -2.00 -20.86 -3.37
N ALA A 476 -3.30 -20.60 -3.52
CA ALA A 476 -4.36 -21.28 -2.80
C ALA A 476 -5.29 -22.00 -3.80
N ARG A 477 -5.74 -23.21 -3.44
CA ARG A 477 -6.67 -23.97 -4.27
C ARG A 477 -8.08 -23.46 -4.09
N LEU A 478 -8.83 -23.28 -5.19
CA LEU A 478 -10.19 -22.72 -5.10
C LEU A 478 -11.23 -23.69 -4.54
N THR A 479 -10.99 -25.00 -4.56
CA THR A 479 -11.98 -25.98 -4.08
C THR A 479 -12.21 -25.92 -2.57
N ASP A 480 -11.18 -25.57 -1.79
CA ASP A 480 -11.21 -25.58 -0.31
C ASP A 480 -10.54 -24.34 0.32
N GLY A 481 -9.93 -23.48 -0.50
CA GLY A 481 -9.18 -22.32 -0.04
C GLY A 481 -7.83 -22.67 0.59
N ASP A 482 -7.40 -23.94 0.54
CA ASP A 482 -6.15 -24.35 1.19
C ASP A 482 -4.93 -23.83 0.43
N ARG A 483 -3.96 -23.33 1.19
CA ARG A 483 -2.68 -22.89 0.66
C ARG A 483 -1.87 -24.10 0.18
N ILE A 484 -1.53 -24.11 -1.10
CA ILE A 484 -0.66 -25.11 -1.70
C ILE A 484 0.80 -24.78 -1.41
N TRP A 485 1.21 -23.55 -1.72
CA TRP A 485 2.55 -23.07 -1.43
C TRP A 485 2.57 -21.59 -1.04
N LYS A 486 3.65 -21.20 -0.36
CA LYS A 486 4.00 -19.84 0.01
C LYS A 486 5.44 -19.60 -0.45
N ALA A 487 5.67 -18.59 -1.27
CA ALA A 487 7.01 -18.26 -1.74
C ALA A 487 7.92 -17.86 -0.57
N ARG A 488 9.21 -18.18 -0.70
CA ARG A 488 10.24 -17.64 0.19
C ARG A 488 10.60 -16.24 -0.30
N GLY A 489 10.63 -15.28 0.62
CA GLY A 489 10.84 -13.87 0.29
C GLY A 489 9.58 -13.05 0.52
N ARG A 490 9.75 -11.78 0.91
CA ARG A 490 8.66 -10.86 1.21
C ARG A 490 8.51 -9.88 0.06
N PHE A 491 7.30 -9.78 -0.47
CA PHE A 491 6.90 -8.87 -1.53
C PHE A 491 6.18 -7.63 -0.97
N GLY A 492 5.86 -7.62 0.33
CA GLY A 492 5.17 -6.52 1.00
C GLY A 492 3.76 -6.32 0.46
N HIS A 493 3.21 -5.10 0.55
CA HIS A 493 1.93 -4.77 -0.06
C HIS A 493 2.06 -4.35 -1.53
N GLY A 494 2.78 -5.16 -2.29
CA GLY A 494 2.90 -5.01 -3.73
C GLY A 494 1.60 -5.26 -4.48
N GLN A 495 1.72 -5.38 -5.80
CA GLN A 495 0.60 -5.60 -6.70
C GLN A 495 0.85 -6.79 -7.63
N ILE A 496 -0.22 -7.41 -8.09
CA ILE A 496 -0.22 -8.58 -8.96
C ILE A 496 -1.02 -8.30 -10.23
N LEU A 497 -0.50 -8.75 -11.36
CA LEU A 497 -1.18 -8.71 -12.65
C LEU A 497 -0.87 -10.01 -13.40
N LEU A 498 -1.88 -10.69 -13.92
CA LEU A 498 -1.71 -11.82 -14.82
C LEU A 498 -1.72 -11.32 -16.27
N VAL A 499 -0.66 -11.62 -17.01
CA VAL A 499 -0.53 -11.31 -18.43
C VAL A 499 -0.49 -12.63 -19.17
N ASN A 500 -1.56 -12.97 -19.89
CA ASN A 500 -1.80 -14.30 -20.44
C ASN A 500 -1.67 -15.40 -19.38
N ASP A 501 -0.54 -16.12 -19.39
CA ASP A 501 -0.19 -17.24 -18.53
C ASP A 501 1.03 -16.92 -17.63
N GLN A 502 1.38 -15.64 -17.46
CA GLN A 502 2.53 -15.20 -16.65
C GLN A 502 2.11 -14.15 -15.62
N LEU A 503 2.57 -14.28 -14.38
CA LEU A 503 2.32 -13.31 -13.32
C LEU A 503 3.43 -12.26 -13.27
N LEU A 504 3.03 -11.00 -13.34
CA LEU A 504 3.83 -9.86 -12.92
C LEU A 504 3.51 -9.52 -11.46
N ILE A 505 4.53 -9.50 -10.61
CA ILE A 505 4.42 -9.02 -9.24
C ILE A 505 5.33 -7.81 -9.06
N HIS A 506 4.75 -6.66 -8.74
CA HIS A 506 5.54 -5.49 -8.34
C HIS A 506 5.56 -5.43 -6.81
N GLY A 507 6.69 -5.78 -6.22
CA GLY A 507 6.87 -5.77 -4.78
C GLY A 507 6.95 -4.35 -4.21
N GLU A 508 6.60 -4.21 -2.92
CA GLU A 508 6.58 -2.93 -2.20
C GLU A 508 7.90 -2.16 -2.28
N SER A 509 9.03 -2.86 -2.43
CA SER A 509 10.37 -2.28 -2.51
C SER A 509 10.78 -1.81 -3.91
N GLY A 510 9.91 -1.91 -4.92
CA GLY A 510 10.24 -1.52 -6.29
C GLY A 510 10.94 -2.61 -7.11
N SER A 511 10.87 -3.88 -6.70
CA SER A 511 11.30 -5.02 -7.53
C SER A 511 10.11 -5.57 -8.31
N LEU A 512 10.27 -5.79 -9.60
CA LEU A 512 9.31 -6.47 -10.46
C LEU A 512 9.74 -7.92 -10.69
N TYR A 513 8.82 -8.85 -10.54
CA TYR A 513 9.06 -10.29 -10.68
C TYR A 513 8.16 -10.86 -11.75
N LEU A 514 8.74 -11.71 -12.60
CA LEU A 514 8.01 -12.56 -13.54
C LEU A 514 7.93 -13.96 -12.95
N VAL A 515 6.72 -14.51 -12.84
CA VAL A 515 6.46 -15.79 -12.17
C VAL A 515 5.54 -16.63 -13.02
N ASN A 516 5.82 -17.93 -13.08
CA ASN A 516 4.94 -18.91 -13.70
C ASN A 516 3.82 -19.30 -12.70
N PRO A 517 2.53 -19.05 -13.00
CA PRO A 517 1.41 -19.37 -12.13
C PRO A 517 1.09 -20.87 -12.13
N THR A 518 1.88 -21.64 -11.39
CA THR A 518 1.76 -23.11 -11.32
C THR A 518 1.51 -23.60 -9.88
N PRO A 519 0.65 -24.62 -9.66
CA PRO A 519 0.37 -25.13 -8.32
C PRO A 519 1.49 -26.00 -7.73
N GLU A 520 2.45 -26.47 -8.53
CA GLU A 520 3.50 -27.40 -8.11
C GLU A 520 4.49 -26.77 -7.13
N ALA A 521 4.92 -25.54 -7.41
CA ALA A 521 5.82 -24.76 -6.57
C ALA A 521 5.81 -23.28 -6.98
N TYR A 522 6.42 -22.45 -6.14
CA TYR A 522 6.82 -21.10 -6.56
C TYR A 522 7.93 -21.19 -7.63
N ASP A 523 7.62 -20.70 -8.84
CA ASP A 523 8.51 -20.75 -10.00
C ASP A 523 8.79 -19.33 -10.54
N LYS A 524 9.92 -18.76 -10.11
CA LYS A 524 10.36 -17.41 -10.53
C LYS A 524 11.08 -17.50 -11.87
N LEU A 525 10.53 -16.84 -12.88
CA LEU A 525 11.10 -16.76 -14.22
C LEU A 525 12.15 -15.63 -14.34
N GLY A 526 11.92 -14.49 -13.69
CA GLY A 526 12.81 -13.34 -13.76
C GLY A 526 12.57 -12.31 -12.67
N GLU A 527 13.51 -11.39 -12.49
CA GLU A 527 13.43 -10.28 -11.53
C GLU A 527 14.20 -9.06 -12.04
N CYS A 528 13.58 -7.89 -11.97
CA CYS A 528 14.18 -6.61 -12.35
C CYS A 528 13.90 -5.55 -11.26
N SER A 529 14.88 -4.71 -10.95
CA SER A 529 14.65 -3.52 -10.12
C SER A 529 14.05 -2.41 -10.99
N THR A 530 12.94 -1.80 -10.56
CA THR A 530 12.21 -0.82 -11.39
C THR A 530 12.34 0.62 -10.91
N ILE A 531 11.94 0.93 -9.68
CA ILE A 531 11.89 2.31 -9.16
C ILE A 531 12.15 2.34 -7.66
N ASP A 532 12.56 3.50 -7.14
CA ASP A 532 12.74 3.69 -5.69
C ASP A 532 11.43 4.08 -5.00
N GLY A 533 11.34 3.82 -3.70
CA GLY A 533 10.18 4.15 -2.87
C GLY A 533 9.29 2.95 -2.54
N VAL A 534 8.21 3.22 -1.81
CA VAL A 534 7.13 2.30 -1.49
C VAL A 534 6.17 2.19 -2.68
N CYS A 535 6.05 0.99 -3.23
CA CYS A 535 5.22 0.70 -4.39
C CYS A 535 3.95 -0.02 -3.96
N TRP A 536 2.88 0.74 -3.71
CA TRP A 536 1.54 0.18 -3.46
C TRP A 536 0.59 0.36 -4.65
N ASN A 537 1.05 1.03 -5.69
CA ASN A 537 0.26 1.43 -6.86
C ASN A 537 0.05 0.22 -7.78
N THR A 538 -1.17 0.07 -8.31
CA THR A 538 -1.46 -0.96 -9.30
C THR A 538 -0.66 -0.77 -10.59
N LEU A 539 -0.32 -1.89 -11.22
CA LEU A 539 0.37 -1.92 -12.51
C LEU A 539 -0.57 -1.42 -13.62
N CYS A 540 0.01 -0.75 -14.62
CA CYS A 540 -0.68 -0.37 -15.86
C CYS A 540 0.11 -0.91 -17.05
N LEU A 541 -0.53 -1.77 -17.84
CA LEU A 541 0.09 -2.38 -19.02
C LEU A 541 -0.59 -1.85 -20.28
N TYR A 542 0.10 -0.99 -21.02
CA TYR A 542 -0.34 -0.44 -22.30
C TYR A 542 0.42 -1.11 -23.45
N GLY A 543 -0.18 -2.13 -24.09
CA GLY A 543 0.56 -2.98 -25.02
C GLY A 543 1.70 -3.69 -24.30
N ASN A 544 2.95 -3.54 -24.77
CA ASN A 544 4.15 -4.02 -24.05
C ASN A 544 4.81 -2.93 -23.17
N ARG A 545 4.17 -1.76 -23.00
CA ARG A 545 4.65 -0.69 -22.12
C ARG A 545 4.09 -0.88 -20.72
N LEU A 546 4.96 -1.17 -19.76
CA LEU A 546 4.60 -1.28 -18.34
C LEU A 546 4.89 0.05 -17.64
N LEU A 547 3.83 0.75 -17.21
CA LEU A 547 3.95 1.92 -16.36
C LEU A 547 3.88 1.52 -14.90
N VAL A 548 4.86 2.00 -14.12
CA VAL A 548 4.97 1.80 -12.67
C VAL A 548 5.19 3.13 -11.98
N ARG A 549 4.74 3.24 -10.73
CA ARG A 549 5.04 4.38 -9.87
C ARG A 549 5.09 4.01 -8.40
N SER A 550 5.75 4.86 -7.63
CA SER A 550 5.81 4.88 -6.18
C SER A 550 5.33 6.24 -5.66
N GLU A 551 5.60 6.53 -4.39
CA GLU A 551 5.41 7.87 -3.82
C GLU A 551 6.48 8.89 -4.22
N LEU A 552 7.52 8.47 -4.96
CA LEU A 552 8.66 9.31 -5.33
C LEU A 552 8.90 9.38 -6.85
N GLU A 553 8.77 8.25 -7.54
CA GLU A 553 9.13 8.13 -8.95
C GLU A 553 8.04 7.45 -9.77
N ALA A 554 8.01 7.79 -11.06
CA ALA A 554 7.29 7.05 -12.08
C ALA A 554 8.26 6.65 -13.20
N ALA A 555 7.99 5.52 -13.82
CA ALA A 555 8.78 5.00 -14.93
C ALA A 555 7.90 4.22 -15.91
N CYS A 556 8.37 4.18 -17.16
CA CYS A 556 7.83 3.30 -18.19
C CYS A 556 8.93 2.33 -18.63
N PHE A 557 8.58 1.06 -18.71
CA PHE A 557 9.44 0.00 -19.19
C PHE A 557 8.84 -0.64 -20.44
N GLU A 558 9.70 -1.02 -21.38
CA GLU A 558 9.31 -1.91 -22.47
C GLU A 558 9.53 -3.36 -22.03
N LEU A 559 8.44 -4.14 -21.93
CA LEU A 559 8.53 -5.56 -21.65
C LEU A 559 9.19 -6.27 -22.84
N PRO A 560 10.18 -7.15 -22.61
CA PRO A 560 10.76 -7.95 -23.66
C PRO A 560 9.74 -9.00 -24.10
N VAL A 561 9.57 -9.19 -25.41
CA VAL A 561 8.55 -10.06 -26.00
C VAL A 561 9.15 -11.05 -26.99
N LYS A 562 8.55 -12.23 -27.11
CA LYS A 562 8.95 -13.30 -28.04
C LYS A 562 8.27 -13.23 -29.40
#